data_AF-A0A3A8S114-F1
#
_entry.id   AF-A0A3A8S114-F1
#
_cell.length_a   1.000
_cell.length_b   1.000
_cell.length_c   1.000
_cell.angle_alpha   90.00
_cell.angle_beta   90.00
_cell.angle_gamma   90.00
#
_symmetry.space_group_name_H-M   'P 1'
#
loop_
_entity.id
_entity.type
_entity.pdbx_description
1 polymer ?
#
loop_
_entity_poly.entity_id
_entity_poly.type
_entity_poly.pdbx_seq_one_letter_code
_entity_poly.pdbx_strand_id
1 'polypeptide(L)'
;MAAQDIPGTGQQAGSPAHRSTDIPLDERRRMRHESRTSQTYKAFLKYLRDVGQFQDEQAAQQAAFSVLCVLEQRLFGEEDNDMEAQLPHKLRELLVRCDRHEAGPPPHKFGRAEMLAMVTTDLGVEAENAEPIVRAVFSAIQAQISEGESDDIAGELPTDLRELWARPT
;
A
#
# COMPACT_ATOMS: atom_id res chain seq x y z
N MET A 1 -77.68 -33.14 -0.46
CA MET A 1 -77.09 -33.35 -1.80
C MET A 1 -76.43 -32.05 -2.25
N ALA A 2 -75.18 -32.13 -2.71
CA ALA A 2 -74.38 -31.18 -3.54
C ALA A 2 -74.18 -29.73 -3.03
N ALA A 3 -72.95 -29.31 -2.67
CA ALA A 3 -71.81 -28.87 -3.53
C ALA A 3 -71.99 -27.40 -4.01
N GLN A 4 -71.30 -26.44 -3.40
CA GLN A 4 -69.98 -25.85 -3.78
C GLN A 4 -70.04 -24.90 -4.98
N ASP A 5 -69.66 -23.62 -4.78
CA ASP A 5 -68.58 -22.95 -5.54
C ASP A 5 -68.14 -21.62 -4.87
N ILE A 6 -66.85 -21.32 -4.90
CA ILE A 6 -66.16 -20.09 -4.43
C ILE A 6 -65.53 -19.43 -5.67
N PRO A 7 -65.37 -18.10 -5.72
CA PRO A 7 -64.03 -17.53 -5.47
C PRO A 7 -64.13 -16.22 -4.64
N GLY A 8 -63.18 -15.84 -3.80
CA GLY A 8 -61.75 -16.08 -3.87
C GLY A 8 -61.06 -14.72 -3.82
N THR A 9 -60.54 -14.39 -2.65
CA THR A 9 -59.94 -13.12 -2.21
C THR A 9 -58.79 -12.63 -3.12
N GLY A 10 -58.95 -11.47 -3.76
CA GLY A 10 -57.83 -10.59 -4.12
C GLY A 10 -57.73 -9.52 -3.03
N GLN A 11 -56.58 -9.19 -2.44
CA GLN A 11 -55.32 -8.90 -3.10
C GLN A 11 -54.19 -9.05 -2.06
N GLN A 12 -53.18 -9.86 -2.38
CA GLN A 12 -51.93 -9.93 -1.63
C GLN A 12 -51.00 -8.77 -1.96
N ALA A 13 -50.21 -8.44 -0.95
CA ALA A 13 -49.10 -7.51 -0.91
C ALA A 13 -48.11 -7.65 -2.07
N GLY A 14 -47.56 -6.52 -2.46
CA GLY A 14 -46.32 -6.41 -3.20
C GLY A 14 -45.61 -5.14 -2.79
N SER A 15 -44.91 -5.19 -1.65
CA SER A 15 -43.91 -4.18 -1.28
C SER A 15 -42.95 -4.00 -2.46
N PRO A 16 -42.67 -2.77 -2.92
CA PRO A 16 -41.61 -2.57 -3.88
C PRO A 16 -40.30 -2.85 -3.14
N ALA A 17 -39.66 -3.97 -3.49
CA ALA A 17 -38.27 -4.21 -3.20
C ALA A 17 -37.48 -3.07 -3.84
N HIS A 18 -37.08 -2.08 -3.02
CA HIS A 18 -36.14 -1.04 -3.41
C HIS A 18 -34.79 -1.74 -3.65
N ARG A 19 -34.54 -2.17 -4.89
CA ARG A 19 -33.20 -2.55 -5.33
C ARG A 19 -32.36 -1.29 -5.23
N SER A 20 -31.53 -1.20 -4.21
CA SER A 20 -30.52 -0.15 -4.07
C SER A 20 -29.58 -0.19 -5.27
N THR A 21 -29.89 0.62 -6.28
CA THR A 21 -28.98 0.94 -7.39
C THR A 21 -28.82 2.46 -7.52
N ASP A 22 -28.84 3.19 -6.41
CA ASP A 22 -28.75 4.66 -6.41
C ASP A 22 -27.31 5.19 -6.35
N ILE A 23 -26.30 4.33 -6.27
CA ILE A 23 -24.90 4.77 -6.31
C ILE A 23 -24.44 4.89 -7.78
N PRO A 24 -24.07 6.10 -8.25
CA PRO A 24 -23.47 6.31 -9.57
C PRO A 24 -22.32 5.34 -9.85
N LEU A 25 -22.13 4.97 -11.12
CA LEU A 25 -21.09 4.01 -11.51
C LEU A 25 -19.68 4.47 -11.09
N ASP A 26 -19.40 5.78 -11.18
CA ASP A 26 -18.11 6.36 -10.80
C ASP A 26 -17.89 6.30 -9.29
N GLU A 27 -18.92 6.58 -8.49
CA GLU A 27 -18.87 6.43 -7.04
C GLU A 27 -18.66 4.96 -6.65
N ARG A 28 -19.35 4.02 -7.30
CA ARG A 28 -19.10 2.57 -7.10
C ARG A 28 -17.67 2.16 -7.49
N ARG A 29 -17.08 2.77 -8.54
CA ARG A 29 -15.68 2.52 -8.94
C ARG A 29 -14.72 3.06 -7.89
N ARG A 30 -14.93 4.29 -7.41
CA ARG A 30 -14.14 4.93 -6.34
C ARG A 30 -14.19 4.11 -5.06
N MET A 31 -15.39 3.72 -4.59
CA MET A 31 -15.55 2.88 -3.40
C MET A 31 -14.83 1.53 -3.52
N ARG A 32 -14.89 0.88 -4.69
CA ARG A 32 -14.15 -0.37 -4.92
C ARG A 32 -12.65 -0.15 -4.92
N HIS A 33 -12.17 0.93 -5.54
CA HIS A 33 -10.76 1.28 -5.52
C HIS A 33 -10.29 1.54 -4.08
N GLU A 34 -10.97 2.43 -3.33
CA GLU A 34 -10.68 2.72 -1.92
C GLU A 34 -10.70 1.44 -1.05
N SER A 35 -11.69 0.57 -1.26
CA SER A 35 -11.78 -0.71 -0.54
C SER A 35 -10.62 -1.64 -0.85
N ARG A 36 -10.16 -1.70 -2.11
CA ARG A 36 -9.00 -2.50 -2.53
C ARG A 36 -7.70 -1.92 -1.97
N THR A 37 -7.50 -0.62 -2.07
CA THR A 37 -6.34 0.10 -1.50
C THR A 37 -6.26 -0.16 0.01
N SER A 38 -7.38 0.00 0.73
CA SER A 38 -7.45 -0.25 2.17
C SER A 38 -7.15 -1.71 2.55
N GLN A 39 -7.58 -2.68 1.75
CA GLN A 39 -7.29 -4.10 1.97
C GLN A 39 -5.81 -4.43 1.72
N THR A 40 -5.24 -3.89 0.64
CA THR A 40 -3.82 -4.05 0.30
C THR A 40 -2.93 -3.47 1.39
N TYR A 41 -3.25 -2.26 1.86
CA TYR A 41 -2.55 -1.61 2.96
C TYR A 41 -2.61 -2.41 4.27
N LYS A 42 -3.78 -2.95 4.64
CA LYS A 42 -3.92 -3.82 5.81
C LYS A 42 -3.12 -5.11 5.70
N ALA A 43 -3.12 -5.74 4.52
CA ALA A 43 -2.34 -6.96 4.28
C ALA A 43 -0.84 -6.67 4.36
N PHE A 44 -0.40 -5.55 3.80
CA PHE A 44 0.96 -5.05 3.89
C PHE A 44 1.39 -4.82 5.35
N LEU A 45 0.64 -4.05 6.14
CA LEU A 45 0.99 -3.76 7.54
C LEU A 45 1.01 -5.04 8.39
N LYS A 46 0.06 -5.95 8.16
CA LYS A 46 0.05 -7.25 8.85
C LYS A 46 1.33 -8.04 8.55
N TYR A 47 1.68 -8.18 7.27
CA TYR A 47 2.89 -8.89 6.88
C TYR A 47 4.15 -8.22 7.45
N LEU A 48 4.24 -6.89 7.35
CA LEU A 48 5.35 -6.10 7.86
C LEU A 48 5.54 -6.30 9.37
N ARG A 49 4.45 -6.26 10.13
CA ARG A 49 4.49 -6.51 11.58
C ARG A 49 5.06 -7.90 11.88
N ASP A 50 4.64 -8.91 11.13
CA ASP A 50 5.07 -10.29 11.32
C ASP A 50 6.57 -10.48 10.98
N VAL A 51 7.04 -9.93 9.85
CA VAL A 51 8.44 -10.10 9.42
C VAL A 51 9.43 -9.18 10.12
N GLY A 52 9.01 -7.96 10.49
CA GLY A 52 9.82 -6.98 11.20
C GLY A 52 9.71 -7.06 12.72
N GLN A 53 8.88 -7.97 13.24
CA GLN A 53 8.65 -8.18 14.68
C GLN A 53 8.26 -6.88 15.42
N PHE A 54 7.49 -6.02 14.76
CA PHE A 54 7.03 -4.76 15.35
C PHE A 54 6.02 -5.01 16.48
N GLN A 55 6.15 -4.23 17.56
CA GLN A 55 5.34 -4.39 18.77
C GLN A 55 3.85 -4.22 18.48
N ASP A 56 3.51 -3.22 17.66
CA ASP A 56 2.15 -2.89 17.26
C ASP A 56 2.07 -2.43 15.79
N GLU A 57 0.85 -2.20 15.33
CA GLU A 57 0.57 -1.73 13.97
C GLU A 57 1.05 -0.30 13.73
N GLN A 58 1.10 0.55 14.76
CA GLN A 58 1.56 1.94 14.63
C GLN A 58 3.07 1.99 14.37
N ALA A 59 3.85 1.17 15.07
CA ALA A 59 5.29 1.02 14.85
C ALA A 59 5.58 0.48 13.44
N ALA A 60 4.83 -0.53 12.98
CA ALA A 60 4.95 -1.04 11.62
C ALA A 60 4.60 0.03 10.58
N GLN A 61 3.53 0.80 10.82
CA GLN A 61 3.12 1.90 9.95
C GLN A 61 4.18 3.01 9.88
N GLN A 62 4.75 3.41 11.02
CA GLN A 62 5.79 4.45 11.05
C GLN A 62 7.06 3.99 10.31
N ALA A 63 7.46 2.74 10.50
CA ALA A 63 8.58 2.14 9.79
C ALA A 63 8.33 2.07 8.27
N ALA A 64 7.14 1.62 7.87
CA ALA A 64 6.73 1.63 6.46
C ALA A 64 6.80 3.02 5.87
N PHE A 65 6.21 4.01 6.55
CA PHE A 65 6.16 5.39 6.09
C PHE A 65 7.57 5.95 5.88
N SER A 66 8.45 5.87 6.89
CA SER A 66 9.84 6.35 6.77
C SER A 66 10.55 5.71 5.57
N VAL A 67 10.54 4.38 5.48
CA VAL A 67 11.27 3.66 4.42
C VAL A 67 10.68 3.93 3.04
N LEU A 68 9.36 3.96 2.90
CA LEU A 68 8.68 4.26 1.63
C LEU A 68 8.98 5.68 1.16
N CYS A 69 8.94 6.68 2.06
CA CYS A 69 9.35 8.03 1.69
C CYS A 69 10.80 8.02 1.20
N VAL A 70 11.71 7.24 1.83
CA VAL A 70 13.15 7.27 1.47
C VAL A 70 13.34 6.61 0.13
N LEU A 71 12.68 5.48 -0.09
CA LEU A 71 12.66 4.83 -1.39
C LEU A 71 12.13 5.77 -2.48
N GLU A 72 11.07 6.52 -2.21
CA GLU A 72 10.52 7.52 -3.14
C GLU A 72 11.56 8.61 -3.44
N GLN A 73 12.18 9.24 -2.45
CA GLN A 73 13.24 10.23 -2.73
C GLN A 73 14.40 9.68 -3.57
N ARG A 74 14.72 8.38 -3.43
CA ARG A 74 15.77 7.75 -4.22
C ARG A 74 15.36 7.54 -5.67
N LEU A 75 14.14 7.07 -5.90
CA LEU A 75 13.63 6.74 -7.23
C LEU A 75 13.32 8.01 -8.04
N PHE A 76 13.02 9.12 -7.37
CA PHE A 76 12.52 10.35 -8.00
C PHE A 76 13.60 11.45 -8.15
N GLY A 77 14.89 11.07 -8.16
CA GLY A 77 16.04 11.98 -8.00
C GLY A 77 16.32 13.02 -9.10
N GLU A 78 15.40 13.28 -10.05
CA GLU A 78 15.44 14.38 -11.03
C GLU A 78 14.00 14.89 -11.29
N GLU A 79 13.85 16.18 -11.66
CA GLU A 79 12.57 16.93 -11.85
C GLU A 79 11.66 16.41 -13.00
N ASP A 80 11.50 15.10 -13.16
CA ASP A 80 10.58 14.52 -14.13
C ASP A 80 9.20 14.33 -13.48
N ASN A 81 8.31 15.28 -13.80
CA ASN A 81 6.88 15.14 -13.61
C ASN A 81 6.39 13.86 -14.30
N ASP A 82 5.54 13.11 -13.60
CA ASP A 82 4.94 11.80 -13.94
C ASP A 82 5.71 10.52 -13.55
N MET A 83 6.58 10.60 -12.55
CA MET A 83 7.32 9.42 -12.03
C MET A 83 6.49 8.48 -11.13
N GLU A 84 5.36 8.93 -10.55
CA GLU A 84 4.40 7.99 -9.92
C GLU A 84 3.98 6.90 -10.94
N ALA A 85 3.90 7.23 -12.22
CA ALA A 85 3.57 6.26 -13.27
C ALA A 85 4.64 5.17 -13.48
N GLN A 86 5.89 5.43 -13.08
CA GLN A 86 7.00 4.48 -13.17
C GLN A 86 6.99 3.48 -12.01
N LEU A 87 6.27 3.77 -10.93
CA LEU A 87 6.11 2.81 -9.86
C LEU A 87 5.08 1.74 -10.22
N PRO A 88 5.39 0.46 -9.89
CA PRO A 88 4.42 -0.62 -9.87
C PRO A 88 3.07 -0.18 -9.29
N HIS A 89 1.99 -0.53 -9.98
CA HIS A 89 0.64 -0.06 -9.63
C HIS A 89 0.30 -0.39 -8.18
N LYS A 90 0.67 -1.58 -7.72
CA LYS A 90 0.41 -2.00 -6.34
C LYS A 90 1.25 -1.26 -5.29
N LEU A 91 2.44 -0.77 -5.64
CA LEU A 91 3.22 0.07 -4.74
C LEU A 91 2.63 1.47 -4.65
N ARG A 92 2.15 2.03 -5.76
CA ARG A 92 1.37 3.28 -5.73
C ARG A 92 0.12 3.19 -4.86
N GLU A 93 -0.56 2.04 -4.86
CA GLU A 93 -1.68 1.79 -3.95
C GLU A 93 -1.26 1.80 -2.46
N LEU A 94 0.03 1.61 -2.14
CA LEU A 94 0.55 1.60 -0.77
C LEU A 94 1.17 2.95 -0.34
N LEU A 95 1.58 3.79 -1.29
CA LEU A 95 2.22 5.07 -1.00
C LEU A 95 1.21 6.11 -0.51
N VAL A 96 1.44 6.61 0.69
CA VAL A 96 0.79 7.80 1.24
C VAL A 96 1.72 8.98 0.96
N ARG A 97 1.22 10.08 0.40
CA ARG A 97 2.02 11.30 0.17
C ARG A 97 2.67 11.73 1.48
N CYS A 98 3.99 11.89 1.44
CA CYS A 98 4.83 12.15 2.60
C CYS A 98 5.16 13.65 2.70
N ASP A 99 5.05 14.24 3.90
CA ASP A 99 5.40 15.66 4.14
C ASP A 99 6.86 15.98 3.77
N ARG A 100 7.74 14.96 3.74
CA ARG A 100 9.13 15.10 3.31
C ARG A 100 9.28 15.52 1.85
N HIS A 101 8.23 15.42 1.04
CA HIS A 101 8.20 15.95 -0.33
C HIS A 101 7.75 17.41 -0.42
N GLU A 102 7.13 17.96 0.63
CA GLU A 102 6.70 19.37 0.66
C GLU A 102 7.71 20.28 1.38
N ALA A 103 8.36 19.80 2.44
CA ALA A 103 9.26 20.59 3.28
C ALA A 103 10.68 20.01 3.42
N GLY A 104 10.96 18.84 2.84
CA GLY A 104 12.25 18.18 2.91
C GLY A 104 13.23 18.60 1.80
N PRO A 105 14.49 18.11 1.85
CA PRO A 105 15.42 18.28 0.74
C PRO A 105 14.84 17.66 -0.54
N PRO A 106 15.14 18.24 -1.72
CA PRO A 106 14.66 17.69 -2.98
C PRO A 106 15.14 16.24 -3.15
N PRO A 107 14.37 15.40 -3.86
CA PRO A 107 14.82 14.08 -4.28
C PRO A 107 16.22 14.16 -4.88
N HIS A 108 17.09 13.22 -4.50
CA HIS A 108 18.47 13.17 -4.97
C HIS A 108 18.99 11.73 -4.91
N LYS A 109 20.10 11.48 -5.60
CA LYS A 109 20.73 10.16 -5.65
C LYS A 109 21.54 9.92 -4.37
N PHE A 110 21.28 8.79 -3.71
CA PHE A 110 22.03 8.33 -2.54
C PHE A 110 22.12 6.80 -2.49
N GLY A 111 22.94 6.29 -1.57
CA GLY A 111 23.19 4.86 -1.37
C GLY A 111 22.67 4.33 -0.03
N ARG A 112 23.09 3.11 0.31
CA ARG A 112 22.72 2.38 1.54
C ARG A 112 22.99 3.16 2.81
N ALA A 113 24.19 3.72 2.97
CA ALA A 113 24.57 4.41 4.20
C ALA A 113 23.63 5.59 4.52
N GLU A 114 23.24 6.34 3.51
CA GLU A 114 22.36 7.49 3.67
C GLU A 114 20.89 7.08 3.87
N MET A 115 20.41 6.05 3.16
CA MET A 115 19.09 5.47 3.42
C MET A 115 18.96 5.03 4.88
N LEU A 116 19.96 4.29 5.40
CA LEU A 116 19.95 3.83 6.78
C LEU A 116 20.01 5.00 7.78
N ALA A 117 20.82 6.03 7.51
CA ALA A 117 20.91 7.21 8.36
C ALA A 117 19.59 8.01 8.41
N MET A 118 18.90 8.14 7.28
CA MET A 118 17.59 8.79 7.23
C MET A 118 16.54 7.99 8.02
N VAL A 119 16.48 6.66 7.84
CA VAL A 119 15.55 5.79 8.57
C VAL A 119 15.83 5.78 10.08
N THR A 120 17.11 5.73 10.48
CA THR A 120 17.53 5.89 11.87
C THR A 120 16.99 7.19 12.46
N THR A 121 17.15 8.30 11.73
CA THR A 121 16.72 9.63 12.16
C THR A 121 15.20 9.73 12.26
N ASP A 122 14.49 9.28 11.23
CA ASP A 122 13.02 9.32 11.15
C ASP A 122 12.34 8.52 12.27
N LEU A 123 12.94 7.38 12.65
CA LEU A 123 12.35 6.45 13.62
C LEU A 123 12.91 6.61 15.03
N GLY A 124 14.01 7.35 15.21
CA GLY A 124 14.69 7.49 16.51
C GLY A 124 15.22 6.17 17.05
N VAL A 125 15.72 5.29 16.17
CA VAL A 125 16.25 3.96 16.52
C VAL A 125 17.77 3.92 16.46
N GLU A 126 18.39 2.98 17.18
CA GLU A 126 19.83 2.75 17.05
C GLU A 126 20.21 2.31 15.62
N ALA A 127 21.40 2.70 15.16
CA ALA A 127 21.87 2.44 13.79
C ALA A 127 21.85 0.95 13.40
N GLU A 128 22.11 0.06 14.36
CA GLU A 128 22.06 -1.40 14.17
C GLU A 128 20.66 -1.94 13.83
N ASN A 129 19.61 -1.20 14.19
CA ASN A 129 18.22 -1.61 13.96
C ASN A 129 17.66 -1.11 12.62
N ALA A 130 18.30 -0.11 11.98
CA ALA A 130 17.79 0.48 10.74
C ALA A 130 17.76 -0.53 9.58
N GLU A 131 18.85 -1.28 9.37
CA GLU A 131 18.90 -2.24 8.26
C GLU A 131 17.85 -3.36 8.37
N PRO A 132 17.69 -4.04 9.52
CA PRO A 132 16.59 -4.99 9.71
C PRO A 132 15.22 -4.39 9.38
N ILE A 133 14.96 -3.14 9.78
CA ILE A 133 13.72 -2.43 9.48
C ILE A 133 13.56 -2.20 7.97
N VAL A 134 14.58 -1.68 7.29
CA VAL A 134 14.54 -1.45 5.83
C VAL A 134 14.28 -2.76 5.09
N ARG A 135 14.99 -3.84 5.46
CA ARG A 135 14.80 -5.16 4.85
C ARG A 135 13.40 -5.72 5.10
N ALA A 136 12.84 -5.53 6.30
CA ALA A 136 11.49 -5.95 6.62
C ALA A 136 10.45 -5.23 5.75
N VAL A 137 10.60 -3.91 5.57
CA VAL A 137 9.72 -3.11 4.69
C VAL A 137 9.86 -3.54 3.23
N PHE A 138 11.08 -3.72 2.73
CA PHE A 138 11.31 -4.18 1.35
C PHE A 138 10.71 -5.57 1.11
N SER A 139 10.86 -6.49 2.06
CA SER A 139 10.21 -7.80 2.00
C SER A 139 8.67 -7.68 1.97
N ALA A 140 8.12 -6.78 2.78
CA ALA A 140 6.68 -6.52 2.80
C ALA A 140 6.16 -5.92 1.48
N ILE A 141 6.93 -5.04 0.84
CA ILE A 141 6.59 -4.51 -0.49
C ILE A 141 6.61 -5.64 -1.53
N GLN A 142 7.67 -6.44 -1.56
CA GLN A 142 7.82 -7.59 -2.47
C GLN A 142 6.71 -8.63 -2.31
N ALA A 143 6.13 -8.75 -1.11
CA ALA A 143 5.00 -9.65 -0.88
C ALA A 143 3.67 -9.13 -1.50
N GLN A 144 3.57 -7.83 -1.77
CA GLN A 144 2.37 -7.23 -2.37
C GLN A 144 2.48 -7.11 -3.90
N ILE A 145 3.67 -6.89 -4.44
CA ILE A 145 3.91 -6.71 -5.88
C ILE A 145 4.24 -8.04 -6.58
N SER A 146 4.16 -8.05 -7.91
CA SER A 146 4.62 -9.19 -8.72
C SER A 146 6.15 -9.26 -8.79
N GLU A 147 6.69 -10.41 -9.21
CA GLU A 147 8.13 -10.60 -9.41
C GLU A 147 8.70 -9.58 -10.41
N GLY A 148 8.04 -9.41 -11.56
CA GLY A 148 8.46 -8.40 -12.55
C GLY A 148 8.44 -6.96 -12.00
N GLU A 149 7.41 -6.58 -11.24
CA GLU A 149 7.36 -5.27 -10.58
C GLU A 149 8.48 -5.09 -9.55
N SER A 150 8.88 -6.18 -8.87
CA SER A 150 10.01 -6.17 -7.94
C SER A 150 11.35 -6.02 -8.66
N ASP A 151 11.50 -6.68 -9.81
CA ASP A 151 12.69 -6.59 -10.65
C ASP A 151 12.86 -5.19 -11.25
N ASP A 152 11.76 -4.56 -11.66
CA ASP A 152 11.76 -3.18 -12.16
C ASP A 152 12.28 -2.21 -11.08
N ILE A 153 11.78 -2.32 -9.84
CA ILE A 153 12.28 -1.50 -8.72
C ILE A 153 13.77 -1.78 -8.48
N ALA A 154 14.18 -3.05 -8.46
CA ALA A 154 15.58 -3.41 -8.26
C ALA A 154 16.50 -2.83 -9.36
N GLY A 155 16.00 -2.74 -10.60
CA GLY A 155 16.70 -2.15 -11.74
C GLY A 155 17.09 -0.68 -11.53
N GLU A 156 16.22 0.08 -10.87
CA GLU A 156 16.41 1.51 -10.57
C GLU A 156 17.31 1.78 -9.36
N LEU A 157 17.57 0.75 -8.54
CA LEU A 157 18.38 0.88 -7.34
C LEU A 157 19.89 0.74 -7.65
N PRO A 158 20.75 1.53 -6.99
CA PRO A 158 22.19 1.32 -7.01
C PRO A 158 22.54 -0.01 -6.34
N THR A 159 23.72 -0.55 -6.63
CA THR A 159 24.12 -1.91 -6.20
C THR A 159 23.98 -2.15 -4.70
N ASP A 160 24.38 -1.18 -3.88
CA ASP A 160 24.33 -1.27 -2.42
C ASP A 160 22.91 -1.26 -1.85
N LEU A 161 21.96 -0.58 -2.50
CA LEU A 161 20.54 -0.64 -2.16
C LEU A 161 19.85 -1.90 -2.70
N ARG A 162 20.27 -2.40 -3.87
CA ARG A 162 19.83 -3.71 -4.37
C ARG A 162 20.16 -4.84 -3.40
N GLU A 163 21.29 -4.77 -2.70
CA GLU A 163 21.63 -5.75 -1.65
C GLU A 163 20.68 -5.71 -0.45
N LEU A 164 20.10 -4.55 -0.14
CA LEU A 164 19.04 -4.43 0.87
C LEU A 164 17.70 -4.98 0.34
N TRP A 165 17.41 -4.71 -0.93
CA TRP A 165 16.20 -5.16 -1.61
C TRP A 165 16.17 -6.68 -1.80
N ALA A 166 17.30 -7.29 -2.13
CA ALA A 166 17.41 -8.73 -2.27
C ALA A 166 17.04 -9.43 -0.95
N ARG A 167 16.19 -10.45 -1.02
CA ARG A 167 15.92 -11.31 0.13
C ARG A 167 17.20 -12.07 0.46
N PRO A 168 17.59 -12.18 1.75
CA PRO A 168 18.66 -13.09 2.14
C PRO A 168 18.31 -14.51 1.67
N THR A 169 19.20 -15.12 0.89
CA THR A 169 19.14 -16.54 0.54
C THR A 169 19.44 -17.43 1.73
#